data_AF-A0A538B9S5-F1
#
_entry.id   AF-A0A538B9S5-F1
#
_cell.length_a   1.000
_cell.length_b   1.000
_cell.length_c   1.000
_cell.angle_alpha   90.00
_cell.angle_beta   90.00
_cell.angle_gamma   90.00
#
_symmetry.space_group_name_H-M   'P 1'
#
loop_
_entity.id
_entity.type
_entity.pdbx_description
1 polymer ?
#
loop_
_entity_poly.entity_id
_entity_poly.type
_entity_poly.pdbx_seq_one_letter_code
_entity_poly.pdbx_strand_id
1 'polypeptide(L)'
;MPWCEECSKFWTPTSMNRDGSCPTCGRVIGEPAKVPWHFKLLVLATVLYLGFRAWQGFVLAEEHGVLGYVLIALAVLAVGAWAVIRRQRDRAA
;
A
#
# COMPACT_ATOMS: atom_id res chain seq x y z
N MET A 1 12.60 -10.51 -19.09
CA MET A 1 13.41 -9.28 -19.29
C MET A 1 12.75 -8.53 -20.46
N PRO A 2 12.02 -7.43 -20.23
CA PRO A 2 11.16 -6.84 -21.26
C PRO A 2 11.99 -6.12 -22.33
N TRP A 3 11.97 -6.68 -23.53
CA TRP A 3 12.62 -6.15 -24.73
C TRP A 3 11.56 -5.56 -25.66
N CYS A 4 11.86 -4.41 -26.27
CA CYS A 4 10.99 -3.78 -27.25
C CYS A 4 11.60 -3.93 -28.65
N GLU A 5 10.93 -4.65 -29.55
CA GLU A 5 11.43 -4.87 -30.92
C GLU A 5 11.49 -3.58 -31.75
N GLU A 6 10.44 -2.74 -31.74
CA GLU A 6 10.45 -1.47 -32.49
C GLU A 6 11.55 -0.50 -32.09
N CYS A 7 11.93 -0.50 -30.82
CA CYS A 7 12.95 0.41 -30.30
C CYS A 7 14.33 -0.26 -30.22
N SER A 8 14.41 -1.57 -30.50
CA SER A 8 15.60 -2.40 -30.30
C SER A 8 16.31 -2.12 -28.97
N LYS A 9 15.53 -2.00 -27.89
CA LYS A 9 16.02 -1.53 -26.59
C LYS A 9 15.43 -2.33 -25.43
N PHE A 10 16.30 -2.63 -24.48
CA PHE A 10 15.93 -3.22 -23.20
C PHE A 10 15.42 -2.14 -22.25
N TRP A 11 14.28 -2.41 -21.61
CA TRP A 11 13.71 -1.53 -20.59
C TRP A 11 13.73 -2.21 -19.22
N THR A 12 14.07 -1.45 -18.18
CA THR A 12 13.92 -1.91 -16.81
C THR A 12 12.49 -1.66 -16.32
N PRO A 13 11.94 -2.46 -15.40
CA PRO A 13 10.58 -2.24 -14.89
C PRO A 13 10.34 -0.85 -14.28
N THR A 14 11.40 -0.15 -13.84
CA THR A 14 11.33 1.21 -13.29
C THR A 14 11.36 2.32 -14.36
N SER A 15 11.71 2.00 -15.60
CA SER A 15 11.78 2.95 -16.72
C SER A 15 10.63 2.79 -17.74
N MET A 16 9.70 1.87 -17.47
CA MET A 16 8.48 1.66 -18.27
C MET A 16 7.28 2.34 -17.62
N ASN A 17 6.19 2.50 -18.38
CA ASN A 17 4.92 2.94 -17.81
C ASN A 17 4.35 1.89 -16.85
N ARG A 18 3.49 2.33 -15.92
CA ARG A 18 2.89 1.45 -14.89
C ARG A 18 2.06 0.32 -15.47
N ASP A 19 1.51 0.52 -16.66
CA ASP A 19 0.69 -0.46 -17.38
C ASP A 19 1.55 -1.52 -18.11
N GLY A 20 2.89 -1.40 -18.05
CA GLY A 20 3.81 -2.27 -18.76
C GLY A 20 4.07 -1.88 -20.22
N SER A 21 3.67 -0.67 -20.62
CA SER A 21 3.90 -0.14 -21.97
C SER A 21 5.28 0.51 -22.12
N CYS A 22 5.83 0.42 -23.33
CA CYS A 22 7.02 1.16 -23.75
C CYS A 22 6.70 2.66 -23.83
N PRO A 23 7.50 3.55 -23.20
CA PRO A 23 7.25 4.99 -23.21
C PRO A 23 7.49 5.65 -24.58
N THR A 24 8.20 4.97 -25.50
CA THR A 24 8.54 5.52 -26.82
C THR A 24 7.52 5.14 -27.89
N CYS A 25 7.12 3.86 -27.97
CA CYS A 25 6.21 3.36 -29.00
C CYS A 25 4.81 3.00 -28.49
N GLY A 26 4.58 3.02 -27.17
CA GLY A 26 3.28 2.75 -26.56
C GLY A 26 2.88 1.26 -26.51
N ARG A 27 3.66 0.34 -27.08
CA ARG A 27 3.34 -1.09 -27.06
C ARG A 27 3.50 -1.69 -25.66
N VAL A 28 2.58 -2.59 -25.28
CA VAL A 28 2.68 -3.37 -24.03
C VAL A 28 3.74 -4.46 -24.21
N ILE A 29 4.84 -4.36 -23.45
CA ILE A 29 5.99 -5.29 -23.52
C ILE A 29 6.31 -5.93 -22.17
N GLY A 30 5.57 -5.58 -21.11
CA GLY A 30 5.76 -6.10 -19.78
C GLY A 30 4.46 -6.15 -18.98
N GLU A 31 4.53 -6.78 -17.82
CA GLU A 31 3.42 -6.84 -16.88
C GLU A 31 3.27 -5.53 -16.13
N PRO A 32 2.04 -5.16 -15.74
CA PRO A 32 1.80 -3.96 -14.96
C PRO A 32 2.46 -4.06 -13.59
N ALA A 33 2.90 -2.90 -13.07
CA ALA A 33 3.55 -2.82 -11.78
C ALA A 33 2.58 -3.23 -10.65
N LYS A 34 2.75 -4.45 -10.11
CA LYS A 34 1.90 -5.00 -9.04
C LYS A 34 2.61 -4.96 -7.70
N VAL A 35 1.96 -4.36 -6.69
CA VAL A 35 2.47 -4.36 -5.32
C VAL A 35 2.47 -5.80 -4.76
N PRO A 36 3.62 -6.31 -4.25
CA PRO A 36 3.71 -7.67 -3.72
C PRO A 36 2.72 -7.92 -2.57
N TRP A 37 2.10 -9.10 -2.54
CA TRP A 37 1.12 -9.43 -1.50
C TRP A 37 1.75 -9.45 -0.09
N HIS A 38 2.98 -9.97 0.01
CA HIS A 38 3.75 -10.00 1.25
C HIS A 38 3.98 -8.60 1.84
N PHE A 39 4.13 -7.55 1.00
CA PHE A 39 4.28 -6.18 1.50
C PHE A 39 3.05 -5.74 2.30
N LYS A 40 1.85 -6.12 1.85
CA LYS A 40 0.60 -5.83 2.59
C LYS A 40 0.52 -6.59 3.91
N LEU A 41 1.03 -7.83 3.97
CA LEU A 41 1.12 -8.57 5.23
C LEU A 41 2.04 -7.90 6.23
N LEU A 42 3.22 -7.44 5.79
CA LEU A 42 4.15 -6.74 6.68
C LEU A 42 3.49 -5.49 7.26
N VAL A 43 2.81 -4.70 6.44
CA VAL A 43 2.05 -3.53 6.90
C VAL A 43 0.98 -3.91 7.93
N LEU A 44 0.20 -4.96 7.66
CA LEU A 44 -0.83 -5.44 8.59
C LEU A 44 -0.22 -5.90 9.93
N ALA A 45 0.84 -6.70 9.87
CA ALA A 45 1.54 -7.20 11.05
C ALA A 45 2.13 -6.05 11.89
N THR A 46 2.71 -5.03 11.24
CA THR A 46 3.22 -3.83 11.91
C THR A 46 2.11 -3.05 12.60
N VAL A 47 0.97 -2.82 11.94
CA VAL A 47 -0.18 -2.11 12.54
C VAL A 47 -0.74 -2.88 13.73
N LEU A 48 -0.91 -4.21 13.60
CA LEU A 48 -1.38 -5.06 14.70
C LEU A 48 -0.40 -5.06 15.88
N TYR A 49 0.91 -5.16 15.62
CA TYR A 49 1.93 -5.15 16.66
C TYR A 49 1.95 -3.82 17.41
N LEU A 50 1.96 -2.69 16.70
CA LEU A 50 1.94 -1.37 17.33
C LEU A 50 0.64 -1.14 18.10
N GLY A 51 -0.51 -1.61 17.59
CA GLY A 51 -1.78 -1.60 18.31
C GLY A 51 -1.74 -2.43 19.60
N PHE A 52 -1.19 -3.65 19.53
CA PHE A 52 -1.01 -4.52 20.70
C PHE A 52 -0.03 -3.93 21.72
N ARG A 53 1.10 -3.38 21.27
CA ARG A 53 2.09 -2.70 22.12
C ARG A 53 1.49 -1.48 22.81
N ALA A 54 0.70 -0.70 22.08
CA ALA A 54 -0.02 0.44 22.61
C ALA A 54 -1.02 -0.02 23.66
N TRP A 55 -1.84 -1.04 23.37
CA TRP A 55 -2.76 -1.67 24.34
C TRP A 55 -2.03 -2.15 25.60
N GLN A 56 -0.92 -2.86 25.46
CA GLN A 56 -0.10 -3.32 26.59
C GLN A 56 0.45 -2.14 27.40
N GLY A 57 0.90 -1.07 26.75
CA GLY A 57 1.35 0.15 27.42
C GLY A 57 0.22 0.87 28.16
N PHE A 58 -0.98 0.96 27.57
CA PHE A 58 -2.14 1.58 28.20
C PHE A 58 -2.71 0.78 29.38
N VAL A 59 -2.62 -0.54 29.35
CA VAL A 59 -3.01 -1.41 30.49
C VAL A 59 -2.06 -1.25 31.68
N LEU A 60 -0.77 -0.94 31.45
CA LEU A 60 0.21 -0.65 32.49
C LEU A 60 0.22 0.82 32.95
N ALA A 61 -0.27 1.74 32.12
CA ALA A 61 -0.39 3.18 32.40
C ALA A 61 -1.82 3.51 32.86
N GLU A 62 -2.09 3.14 34.10
CA GLU A 62 -3.29 3.48 34.84
C GLU A 62 -3.38 5.02 34.98
N GLU A 63 -4.13 5.69 34.09
CA GLU A 63 -4.78 7.01 34.29
C GLU A 63 -5.63 7.55 33.09
N HIS A 64 -5.54 7.00 31.87
CA HIS A 64 -6.35 7.48 30.73
C HIS A 64 -7.55 6.57 30.40
N GLY A 65 -8.73 6.93 30.89
CA GLY A 65 -9.99 6.23 30.63
C GLY A 65 -10.42 6.18 29.15
N VAL A 66 -11.54 5.48 28.90
CA VAL A 66 -12.27 5.14 27.66
C VAL A 66 -12.05 6.05 26.43
N LEU A 67 -11.85 7.35 26.63
CA LEU A 67 -11.48 8.34 25.61
C LEU A 67 -10.22 7.96 24.81
N GLY A 68 -9.18 7.42 25.47
CA GLY A 68 -7.97 6.96 24.79
C GLY A 68 -8.25 5.80 23.83
N TYR A 69 -9.09 4.84 24.26
CA TYR A 69 -9.50 3.70 23.45
C TYR A 69 -10.37 4.13 22.26
N VAL A 70 -11.30 5.05 22.49
CA VAL A 70 -12.18 5.60 21.43
C VAL A 70 -11.37 6.36 20.39
N LEU A 71 -10.38 7.17 20.78
CA LEU A 71 -9.53 7.88 19.82
C LEU A 71 -8.68 6.93 18.97
N ILE A 72 -8.14 5.86 19.54
CA ILE A 72 -7.38 4.85 18.79
C ILE A 72 -8.30 4.09 17.84
N ALA A 73 -9.48 3.66 18.30
CA ALA A 73 -10.45 2.98 17.47
C ALA A 73 -10.91 3.87 16.30
N LEU A 74 -11.20 5.15 16.55
CA LEU A 74 -11.55 6.12 15.52
C LEU A 74 -10.38 6.35 14.54
N ALA A 75 -9.15 6.43 15.02
CA ALA A 75 -7.98 6.56 14.14
C ALA A 75 -7.81 5.34 13.23
N VAL A 76 -7.97 4.11 13.76
CA VAL A 76 -7.92 2.87 12.96
C VAL A 76 -9.05 2.83 11.94
N LEU A 77 -10.28 3.18 12.34
CA LEU A 77 -11.42 3.24 11.43
C LEU A 77 -11.25 4.31 10.35
N ALA A 78 -10.73 5.49 10.70
CA ALA A 78 -10.46 6.57 9.75
C ALA A 78 -9.36 6.18 8.74
N VAL A 79 -8.28 5.53 9.20
CA VAL A 79 -7.22 5.02 8.31
C VAL A 79 -7.74 3.91 7.40
N GLY A 80 -8.55 2.99 7.94
CA GLY A 80 -9.21 1.94 7.17
C GLY A 80 -10.13 2.51 6.10
N ALA A 81 -11.00 3.45 6.47
CA ALA A 81 -11.90 4.15 5.56
C ALA A 81 -11.14 4.90 4.46
N TRP A 82 -10.09 5.66 4.82
CA TRP A 82 -9.27 6.36 3.84
C TRP A 82 -8.55 5.42 2.87
N ALA A 83 -8.02 4.30 3.36
CA ALA A 83 -7.37 3.29 2.51
C ALA A 83 -8.35 2.64 1.52
N VAL A 84 -9.58 2.38 1.95
CA VAL A 84 -10.66 1.87 1.09
C VAL A 84 -11.03 2.93 0.04
N ILE A 85 -11.29 4.17 0.45
CA ILE A 85 -11.68 5.27 -0.46
C ILE A 85 -10.59 5.51 -1.51
N ARG A 86 -9.32 5.55 -1.11
CA ARG A 86 -8.20 5.73 -2.04
C ARG A 86 -8.15 4.60 -3.06
N ARG A 87 -8.34 3.36 -2.62
CA ARG A 87 -8.35 2.18 -3.50
C ARG A 87 -9.52 2.20 -4.49
N GLN A 88 -10.66 2.77 -4.12
CA GLN A 88 -11.79 2.95 -5.04
C GLN A 88 -11.47 4.02 -6.09
N ARG A 89 -10.82 5.12 -5.68
CA ARG A 89 -10.39 6.17 -6.61
C ARG A 89 -9.37 5.66 -7.62
N ASP A 90 -8.43 4.83 -7.20
CA ASP A 90 -7.43 4.21 -8.08
C ASP A 90 -8.03 3.17 -9.05
N ARG A 91 -9.29 2.75 -8.87
CA ARG A 91 -10.02 1.87 -9.80
C ARG A 91 -10.94 2.63 -10.76
N ALA A 92 -11.26 3.88 -10.45
CA ALA A 92 -12.15 4.73 -11.24
C ALA A 92 -11.38 5.66 -12.21
N ALA A 93 -10.06 5.73 -12.07
CA ALA A 93 -9.13 6.41 -12.97
C ALA A 93 -8.38 5.37 -13.81
#